data_AF-A0A8H7UW97-F1
#
_entry.id   AF-A0A8H7UW97-F1
#
_cell.length_a   1.000
_cell.length_b   1.000
_cell.length_c   1.000
_cell.angle_alpha   90.00
_cell.angle_beta   90.00
_cell.angle_gamma   90.00
#
_symmetry.space_group_name_H-M   'P 1'
#
loop_
_entity.id
_entity.type
_entity.pdbx_description
1 polymer ?
#
loop_
_entity_poly.entity_id
_entity_poly.type
_entity_poly.pdbx_seq_one_letter_code
_entity_poly.pdbx_strand_id
1 'polypeptide(L)'
;LPRCIIKCVLVIGEFKKSIHYSAIESDTIKLGKQMRLTYNELVINRVPNPAVCGILCQGIDLVNYVMDLRSPQLYAMIRTSRVSLLRSLDEIYSLPRVISCIAQLKNIALETAIKAESSIVNALDRSTKPPSAPQRHGSLRIV
;
A
#
# COMPACT_ATOMS: atom_id res chain seq x y z
N LEU A 1 14.48 -16.07 -30.78
CA LEU A 1 13.23 -15.64 -30.12
C LEU A 1 13.47 -15.60 -28.62
N PRO A 2 13.48 -14.43 -27.95
CA PRO A 2 13.67 -14.41 -26.50
C PRO A 2 12.41 -14.96 -25.82
N ARG A 3 12.59 -15.94 -24.95
CA ARG A 3 11.52 -16.54 -24.14
C ARG A 3 10.97 -15.48 -23.19
N CYS A 4 9.70 -15.13 -23.35
CA CYS A 4 8.98 -14.28 -22.41
C CYS A 4 8.75 -15.10 -21.12
N ILE A 5 9.56 -14.85 -20.11
CA ILE A 5 9.35 -15.42 -18.77
C ILE A 5 8.22 -14.60 -18.13
N ILE A 6 6.99 -15.11 -18.23
CA ILE A 6 5.84 -14.52 -17.54
C ILE A 6 5.96 -14.90 -16.05
N LYS A 7 6.42 -13.96 -15.22
CA LYS A 7 6.36 -14.08 -13.77
C LYS A 7 4.94 -13.78 -13.29
N CYS A 8 4.14 -14.82 -13.04
CA CYS A 8 2.85 -14.67 -12.38
C CYS A 8 3.05 -14.34 -10.91
N VAL A 9 2.48 -13.22 -10.45
CA VAL A 9 2.43 -12.84 -9.03
C VAL A 9 1.06 -13.20 -8.50
N LEU A 10 1.02 -13.98 -7.42
CA LEU A 10 -0.18 -14.37 -6.72
C LEU A 10 -0.76 -13.17 -5.98
N VAL A 11 -1.96 -12.73 -6.37
CA VAL A 11 -2.75 -11.73 -5.66
C VAL A 11 -3.78 -12.45 -4.82
N ILE A 12 -3.70 -12.32 -3.50
CA ILE A 12 -4.70 -12.85 -2.58
C ILE A 12 -5.79 -11.79 -2.42
N GLY A 13 -7.01 -12.11 -2.85
CA GLY A 13 -8.19 -11.27 -2.69
C GLY A 13 -9.32 -12.05 -2.05
N GLU A 14 -10.02 -11.45 -1.09
CA GLU A 14 -11.28 -11.98 -0.58
C GLU A 14 -12.42 -11.59 -1.54
N PHE A 15 -13.07 -12.57 -2.16
CA PHE A 15 -14.22 -12.35 -3.03
C PHE A 15 -15.51 -12.66 -2.27
N LYS A 16 -16.35 -11.66 -2.04
CA LYS A 16 -17.69 -11.86 -1.46
C LYS A 16 -18.71 -12.16 -2.56
N LYS A 17 -19.55 -13.19 -2.36
CA LYS A 17 -20.70 -13.48 -3.25
C LYS A 17 -21.70 -12.33 -3.19
N SER A 18 -22.25 -11.94 -4.33
CA SER A 18 -23.10 -10.75 -4.52
C SER A 18 -24.50 -10.82 -3.88
N ILE A 19 -24.74 -11.72 -2.93
CA ILE A 19 -26.11 -12.09 -2.50
C ILE A 19 -26.55 -11.30 -1.26
N HIS A 20 -25.63 -10.67 -0.53
CA HIS A 20 -25.98 -9.78 0.58
C HIS A 20 -25.17 -8.49 0.52
N TYR A 21 -25.72 -7.49 -0.18
CA TYR A 21 -25.39 -6.10 0.14
C TYR A 21 -25.76 -5.90 1.60
N SER A 22 -24.77 -5.72 2.48
CA SER A 22 -25.05 -5.20 3.82
C SER A 22 -25.70 -3.83 3.60
N ALA A 23 -27.02 -3.72 3.82
CA ALA A 23 -27.80 -2.52 3.52
C ALA A 23 -27.30 -1.25 4.25
N ILE A 24 -26.36 -1.42 5.18
CA ILE A 24 -25.88 -0.38 6.09
C ILE A 24 -24.64 0.34 5.56
N GLU A 25 -23.76 -0.32 4.79
CA GLU A 25 -22.48 0.28 4.37
C GLU A 25 -21.96 -0.25 3.03
N SER A 26 -21.52 0.66 2.14
CA SER A 26 -20.99 0.31 0.82
C SER A 26 -19.57 -0.27 0.89
N ASP A 27 -19.24 -1.13 -0.07
CA ASP A 27 -17.92 -1.78 -0.11
C ASP A 27 -16.77 -0.77 -0.34
N THR A 28 -17.04 0.37 -0.99
CA THR A 28 -16.08 1.47 -1.10
C THR A 28 -15.71 2.03 0.28
N ILE A 29 -16.68 2.19 1.18
CA ILE A 29 -16.43 2.68 2.54
C ILE A 29 -15.68 1.64 3.36
N LYS A 30 -16.04 0.36 3.25
CA LYS A 30 -15.30 -0.73 3.90
C LYS A 30 -13.84 -0.78 3.43
N LEU A 31 -13.61 -0.66 2.12
CA LEU A 31 -12.28 -0.59 1.55
C LEU A 31 -11.51 0.62 2.10
N GLY A 32 -12.12 1.81 2.11
CA GLY A 32 -11.49 3.01 2.67
C GLY A 32 -11.10 2.85 4.15
N LYS A 33 -11.95 2.22 4.98
CA LYS A 33 -11.64 1.91 6.38
C LYS A 33 -10.45 0.97 6.50
N GLN A 34 -10.41 -0.10 5.72
CA GLN A 34 -9.28 -1.05 5.72
C GLN A 34 -7.98 -0.38 5.25
N MET A 35 -8.03 0.40 4.17
CA MET A 35 -6.88 1.14 3.68
C MET A 35 -6.35 2.13 4.73
N ARG A 36 -7.23 2.80 5.48
CA ARG A 36 -6.86 3.69 6.58
C ARG A 36 -6.18 2.93 7.73
N LEU A 37 -6.69 1.77 8.11
CA LEU A 37 -6.07 0.93 9.16
C LEU A 37 -4.65 0.52 8.76
N THR A 38 -4.49 -0.01 7.54
CA THR A 38 -3.16 -0.37 7.01
C THR A 38 -2.23 0.85 6.92
N TYR A 39 -2.76 2.03 6.52
CA TYR A 39 -1.96 3.25 6.48
C TYR A 39 -1.44 3.62 7.87
N ASN A 40 -2.30 3.54 8.89
CA ASN A 40 -1.91 3.81 10.27
C ASN A 40 -0.82 2.85 10.75
N GLU A 41 -0.90 1.56 10.41
CA GLU A 41 0.15 0.59 10.73
C GLU A 41 1.48 0.99 10.10
N LEU A 42 1.49 1.44 8.84
CA LEU A 42 2.71 1.92 8.19
C LEU A 42 3.27 3.18 8.88
N VAL A 43 2.40 4.08 9.34
CA VAL A 43 2.82 5.28 10.10
C VAL A 43 3.41 4.89 11.46
N ILE A 44 2.77 3.96 12.19
CA ILE A 44 3.29 3.42 13.47
C ILE A 44 4.66 2.79 13.27
N ASN A 45 4.85 2.05 12.18
CA ASN A 45 6.11 1.44 11.77
C ASN A 45 7.13 2.45 11.18
N ARG A 46 6.84 3.76 11.25
CA ARG A 46 7.72 4.85 10.78
C ARG A 46 8.13 4.69 9.32
N VAL A 47 7.24 4.19 8.47
CA VAL A 47 7.46 4.12 7.03
C VAL A 47 7.36 5.55 6.47
N PRO A 48 8.40 6.06 5.77
CA PRO A 48 8.37 7.41 5.23
C PRO A 48 7.40 7.51 4.04
N ASN A 49 6.53 8.52 4.05
CA ASN A 49 5.56 8.81 2.97
C ASN A 49 4.87 7.52 2.46
N PRO A 50 4.14 6.80 3.32
CA PRO A 50 3.52 5.55 2.93
C PRO A 50 2.39 5.79 1.93
N ALA A 51 2.11 4.78 1.11
CA ALA A 51 0.95 4.75 0.25
C ALA A 51 0.32 3.36 0.33
N VAL A 52 -1.00 3.30 0.47
CA VAL A 52 -1.74 2.04 0.56
C VAL A 52 -2.57 1.86 -0.70
N CYS A 53 -2.49 0.69 -1.33
CA CYS A 53 -3.29 0.35 -2.49
C CYS A 53 -4.56 -0.39 -2.09
N GLY A 54 -5.64 -0.17 -2.83
CA GLY A 54 -6.92 -0.83 -2.64
C GLY A 54 -7.50 -1.24 -3.98
N ILE A 55 -8.11 -2.42 -4.02
CA ILE A 55 -8.75 -2.96 -5.22
C ILE A 55 -10.21 -3.24 -4.88
N LEU A 56 -11.12 -2.72 -5.69
CA LEU A 56 -12.56 -2.91 -5.54
C LEU A 56 -13.10 -3.56 -6.82
N CYS A 57 -13.60 -4.79 -6.68
CA CYS A 57 -14.31 -5.48 -7.75
C CYS A 57 -15.81 -5.30 -7.57
N GLN A 58 -16.48 -4.62 -8.51
CA GLN A 58 -17.93 -4.44 -8.52
C GLN A 58 -18.51 -4.98 -9.83
N GLY A 59 -19.14 -6.16 -9.75
CA GLY A 59 -19.57 -6.89 -10.93
C GLY A 59 -18.35 -7.25 -11.79
N ILE A 60 -18.20 -6.59 -12.93
CA ILE A 60 -17.02 -6.76 -13.80
C ILE A 60 -16.04 -5.60 -13.73
N ASP A 61 -16.34 -4.55 -12.99
CA ASP A 61 -15.43 -3.43 -12.90
C ASP A 61 -14.40 -3.68 -11.81
N LEU A 62 -13.14 -3.66 -12.20
CA LEU A 62 -11.99 -3.58 -11.32
C LEU A 62 -11.63 -2.11 -11.16
N VAL A 63 -11.84 -1.57 -9.97
CA VAL A 63 -11.52 -0.18 -9.62
C VAL A 63 -10.38 -0.18 -8.63
N ASN A 64 -9.30 0.49 -9.00
CA ASN A 64 -8.13 0.59 -8.16
C ASN A 64 -8.07 1.95 -7.47
N TYR A 65 -7.59 1.94 -6.24
CA TYR A 65 -7.43 3.10 -5.38
C TYR A 65 -6.03 3.13 -4.77
N VAL A 66 -5.56 4.34 -4.49
CA VAL A 66 -4.40 4.59 -3.65
C VAL A 66 -4.82 5.55 -2.55
N MET A 67 -4.36 5.30 -1.32
CA MET A 67 -4.56 6.17 -0.18
C MET A 67 -3.22 6.74 0.28
N ASP A 68 -3.20 8.07 0.39
CA ASP A 68 -2.13 8.85 1.00
C ASP A 68 -2.69 9.82 2.06
N LEU A 69 -1.79 10.47 2.81
CA LEU A 69 -2.13 11.53 3.75
C LEU A 69 -1.71 12.89 3.16
N ARG A 70 -2.70 13.74 2.84
CA ARG A 70 -2.45 15.05 2.20
C ARG A 70 -2.13 16.15 3.21
N SER A 71 -2.65 16.01 4.42
CA SER A 71 -2.39 16.87 5.57
C SER A 71 -2.70 16.08 6.84
N PRO A 72 -2.30 16.55 8.04
CA PRO A 72 -2.61 15.86 9.28
C PRO A 72 -4.09 15.49 9.36
N GLN A 73 -4.38 14.20 9.54
CA GLN A 73 -5.73 13.61 9.64
C GLN A 73 -6.57 13.61 8.35
N LEU A 74 -6.05 14.09 7.21
CA LEU A 74 -6.75 14.07 5.92
C LEU A 74 -6.25 12.93 5.03
N TYR A 75 -6.94 11.79 5.09
CA TYR A 75 -6.71 10.64 4.23
C TYR A 75 -7.39 10.87 2.87
N ALA A 76 -6.62 10.79 1.78
CA ALA A 76 -7.17 10.91 0.43
C ALA A 76 -7.16 9.55 -0.26
N MET A 77 -8.35 8.95 -0.42
CA MET A 77 -8.54 7.74 -1.23
C MET A 77 -8.80 8.14 -2.68
N ILE A 78 -7.79 8.01 -3.53
CA ILE A 78 -7.81 8.47 -4.92
C ILE A 78 -8.00 7.26 -5.83
N ARG A 79 -9.00 7.30 -6.71
CA ARG A 79 -9.18 6.29 -7.76
C ARG A 79 -8.08 6.46 -8.81
N THR A 80 -7.25 5.44 -8.99
CA THR A 80 -6.12 5.47 -9.95
C THR A 80 -6.50 4.89 -11.30
N SER A 81 -7.34 3.86 -11.33
CA SER A 81 -7.81 3.24 -12.58
C SER A 81 -9.15 2.55 -12.40
N ARG A 82 -9.85 2.37 -13.52
CA ARG A 82 -11.02 1.51 -13.65
C ARG A 82 -10.90 0.74 -14.96
N VAL A 83 -11.01 -0.58 -14.89
CA VAL A 83 -11.00 -1.47 -16.04
C VAL A 83 -12.07 -2.53 -15.87
N SER A 84 -12.67 -2.96 -16.97
CA SER A 84 -13.60 -4.08 -16.95
C SER A 84 -12.82 -5.39 -17.09
N LEU A 85 -13.17 -6.37 -16.27
CA LEU A 85 -12.66 -7.74 -16.32
C LEU A 85 -13.25 -8.47 -17.53
N LEU A 86 -12.46 -9.40 -18.06
CA LEU A 86 -12.81 -10.18 -19.24
C LEU A 86 -13.96 -11.13 -18.94
N ARG A 87 -15.04 -11.06 -19.73
CA ARG A 87 -16.18 -11.97 -19.67
C ARG A 87 -16.13 -13.07 -20.71
N SER A 88 -15.48 -12.81 -21.85
CA SER A 88 -15.35 -13.74 -22.96
C SER A 88 -13.96 -13.65 -23.60
N LEU A 89 -13.64 -14.63 -24.45
CA LEU A 89 -12.39 -14.63 -25.22
C LEU A 89 -12.31 -13.46 -26.21
N ASP A 90 -13.45 -12.92 -26.66
CA ASP A 90 -13.48 -11.78 -27.56
C ASP A 90 -12.90 -10.53 -26.89
N GLU A 91 -12.96 -10.45 -25.56
CA GLU A 91 -12.44 -9.32 -24.77
C GLU A 91 -10.94 -9.47 -24.43
N ILE A 92 -10.24 -10.47 -24.99
CA ILE A 92 -8.81 -10.72 -24.70
C ILE A 92 -7.91 -9.53 -25.03
N TYR A 93 -8.31 -8.68 -25.97
CA TYR A 93 -7.58 -7.45 -26.30
C TYR A 93 -7.55 -6.45 -25.13
N SER A 94 -8.43 -6.57 -24.14
CA SER A 94 -8.42 -5.76 -22.92
C SER A 94 -7.42 -6.24 -21.87
N LEU A 95 -6.91 -7.47 -22.01
CA LEU A 95 -5.99 -8.09 -21.05
C LEU A 95 -4.72 -7.25 -20.81
N PRO A 96 -4.03 -6.69 -21.83
CA PRO A 96 -2.89 -5.81 -21.60
C PRO A 96 -3.23 -4.61 -20.73
N ARG A 97 -4.44 -4.06 -20.86
CA ARG A 97 -4.92 -2.92 -20.07
C ARG A 97 -5.18 -3.32 -18.62
N VAL A 98 -5.82 -4.46 -18.39
CA VAL A 98 -6.03 -5.03 -17.05
C VAL A 98 -4.70 -5.28 -16.36
N ILE A 99 -3.75 -5.93 -17.05
CA ILE A 99 -2.40 -6.21 -16.54
C ILE A 99 -1.67 -4.91 -16.21
N SER A 100 -1.72 -3.90 -17.09
CA SER A 100 -1.07 -2.61 -16.85
C SER A 100 -1.61 -1.92 -15.59
N CYS A 101 -2.93 -1.95 -15.38
CA CYS A 101 -3.54 -1.36 -14.18
C CYS A 101 -3.10 -2.08 -12.90
N ILE A 102 -3.05 -3.42 -12.91
CA ILE A 102 -2.60 -4.20 -11.76
C ILE A 102 -1.09 -3.98 -11.51
N ALA A 103 -0.29 -3.90 -12.58
CA ALA A 103 1.15 -3.68 -12.49
C ALA A 103 1.49 -2.31 -11.86
N GLN A 104 0.71 -1.27 -12.16
CA GLN A 104 0.87 0.04 -11.51
C GLN A 104 0.68 -0.05 -9.99
N LEU A 105 -0.34 -0.76 -9.53
CA LEU A 105 -0.59 -0.94 -8.09
C LEU A 105 0.52 -1.76 -7.43
N LYS A 106 0.97 -2.82 -8.12
CA LYS A 106 2.08 -3.64 -7.66
C LYS A 106 3.32 -2.77 -7.42
N ASN A 107 3.65 -1.86 -8.33
CA ASN A 107 4.84 -1.01 -8.20
C ASN A 107 4.74 -0.09 -6.97
N ILE A 108 3.59 0.52 -6.74
CA ILE A 108 3.36 1.36 -5.55
C ILE A 108 3.46 0.53 -4.27
N ALA A 109 2.80 -0.63 -4.23
CA ALA A 109 2.86 -1.52 -3.08
C ALA A 109 4.30 -2.02 -2.80
N LEU A 110 5.06 -2.33 -3.85
CA LEU A 110 6.46 -2.74 -3.75
C LEU A 110 7.35 -1.62 -3.22
N GLU A 111 7.20 -0.40 -3.71
CA GLU A 111 7.93 0.76 -3.18
C GLU A 111 7.63 0.98 -1.68
N THR A 112 6.37 0.87 -1.27
CA THR A 112 5.98 0.96 0.13
C THR A 112 6.58 -0.17 0.97
N ALA A 113 6.60 -1.41 0.45
CA ALA A 113 7.20 -2.56 1.13
C ALA A 113 8.71 -2.38 1.34
N ILE A 114 9.43 -1.94 0.31
CA ILE A 114 10.88 -1.65 0.40
C ILE A 114 11.15 -0.59 1.48
N LYS A 115 10.33 0.47 1.53
CA LYS A 115 10.43 1.50 2.58
C LYS A 115 10.15 0.92 3.96
N ALA A 116 9.17 0.02 4.08
CA ALA A 116 8.85 -0.63 5.34
C ALA A 116 9.99 -1.51 5.87
N GLU A 117 10.58 -2.33 5.00
CA GLU A 117 11.77 -3.13 5.33
C GLU A 117 12.93 -2.24 5.76
N SER A 118 13.17 -1.14 5.03
CA SER A 118 14.20 -0.16 5.39
C SER A 118 13.95 0.48 6.77
N SER A 119 12.70 0.79 7.11
CA SER A 119 12.35 1.32 8.43
C SER A 119 12.59 0.33 9.56
N ILE A 120 12.38 -0.97 9.33
CA ILE A 120 12.66 -2.04 10.30
C ILE A 120 14.17 -2.14 10.57
N VAL A 121 14.98 -2.20 9.51
CA VAL A 121 16.45 -2.25 9.64
C VAL A 121 16.99 -1.04 10.40
N ASN A 122 16.54 0.16 10.02
CA ASN A 122 16.94 1.41 10.69
C ASN A 122 16.53 1.46 12.17
N ALA A 123 15.40 0.84 12.55
CA ALA A 123 14.98 0.77 13.94
C ALA A 123 15.88 -0.15 14.76
N LEU A 124 16.32 -1.27 14.17
CA LEU A 124 17.24 -2.22 14.79
C LEU A 124 18.60 -1.58 15.09
N ASP A 125 19.17 -0.89 14.09
CA ASP A 125 20.47 -0.21 14.21
C ASP A 125 20.49 0.88 15.30
N ARG A 126 19.36 1.55 15.51
CA ARG A 126 19.20 2.54 16.59
C ARG A 126 19.15 1.90 17.97
N SER A 127 18.64 0.68 18.08
CA SER A 127 18.56 -0.07 19.34
C SER A 127 19.93 -0.62 19.77
N THR A 128 20.84 -0.88 18.83
CA THR A 128 22.16 -1.46 19.10
C THR A 128 23.24 -0.42 19.45
N LYS A 129 22.99 0.88 19.23
CA LYS A 129 23.96 1.93 19.61
C LYS A 129 23.84 2.25 21.11
N PRO A 130 24.90 2.01 21.92
CA PRO A 130 24.89 2.43 23.31
C PRO A 130 24.78 3.97 23.41
N PRO A 131 24.17 4.52 24.47
CA PRO A 131 24.09 5.96 24.66
C PRO A 131 25.51 6.53 24.69
N SER A 132 25.78 7.49 23.80
CA SER A 132 27.03 8.25 23.82
C SER A 132 27.18 8.91 25.19
N ALA A 133 28.27 8.62 25.87
CA ALA A 133 28.55 9.08 27.23
C ALA A 133 28.39 10.60 27.36
N PRO A 134 27.88 11.11 28.50
CA PRO A 134 27.72 12.54 28.72
C PRO A 134 29.07 13.25 28.59
N GLN A 135 29.13 14.28 27.74
CA GLN A 135 30.28 15.17 27.67
C GLN A 135 30.44 15.87 29.02
N ARG A 136 31.48 15.48 29.78
CA ARG A 136 31.89 16.20 30.99
C ARG A 136 32.41 17.57 30.56
N HIS A 137 31.57 18.60 30.70
CA HIS A 137 32.04 19.97 30.67
C HIS A 137 33.00 20.18 31.85
N GLY A 138 34.21 20.63 31.52
CA GLY A 138 35.32 20.79 32.44
C GLY A 138 35.02 21.76 33.58
N SER A 139 35.26 21.26 34.78
CA SER A 139 35.78 21.89 36.00
C SER A 139 35.92 23.42 36.01
N LEU A 140 35.22 24.04 36.98
CA LEU A 140 35.51 25.36 37.52
C LEU A 140 37.02 25.54 37.80
N ARG A 141 37.57 26.69 37.40
CA ARG A 141 38.76 27.28 38.04
C ARG A 141 38.30 28.35 39.02
N ILE A 142 38.57 28.12 40.30
CA ILE A 142 38.66 29.14 41.33
C ILE A 142 40.12 29.63 41.31
N VAL A 143 40.33 30.92 41.03
CA VAL A 143 41.34 31.78 41.66
C VAL A 143 40.77 33.19 41.68
#